data_AF-A0A1F9MUX0-F1
#
_entry.id   AF-A0A1F9MUX0-F1
#
_cell.length_a   1.000
_cell.length_b   1.000
_cell.length_c   1.000
_cell.angle_alpha   90.00
_cell.angle_beta   90.00
_cell.angle_gamma   90.00
#
_symmetry.space_group_name_H-M   'P 1'
#
loop_
_entity.id
_entity.type
_entity.pdbx_description
1 polymer ?
#
loop_
_entity_poly.entity_id
_entity_poly.type
_entity_poly.pdbx_seq_one_letter_code
_entity_poly.pdbx_strand_id
1 'polypeptide(L)'
;MPRVGISLSLPSNSFSFCFSAPQTLRPNLILWHDLEAKVWLTADWSMGVVQKDRMNDAIERLLNERLSRMVFQPIVDLSTRQVFGYEALGRSSTDDFPGPMEIVDAAIEAGLMGKLGRHWRELAVDGCTQHPLFVNVRPEEFDEHWLVQPDDPVYWHNELIFLELTESAPLQSFEQCKGILAEARGKGLHLAIDDLGSGYSNLARLVEFQPEIVKLDRALVSGLRPDTQLYRLAAGVIRMCRDMGIRVVAEGVETTQELETVIQAGAHFAQGWVFGQPGSPPPRITWPLDDIAELFTDDRTESQDERKHLLLVNTTEGPAQQWTLPSFVCKQAANTRDAIGLLTTRSFDCVVVESADDARGLSDAFRRIEAALGGAVTPQCLAARSDNMRALSLLMNHSDGFIDTAWSPAVKDAVLNAAIQRVHSGRRLAIQDDLTQLLNRRHFDTLFAAEHHRSRRHERSFAVAMIDLDGLKVINEKFGHRTGSTVIRKVGRVIGAAIRQSDMAFRYGGDEFVILLVETDPKGAQQFCERLCASIGQTEVLCEGNRLSVTASIGFASFPHDGHDRFDVFE
;
A
#
# COMPACT_ATOMS: atom_id res chain seq x y z
N MET A 1 -19.49 -37.00 50.30
CA MET A 1 -19.37 -36.54 51.71
C MET A 1 -18.39 -35.36 51.75
N PRO A 2 -18.56 -34.38 52.65
CA PRO A 2 -19.52 -33.26 52.70
C PRO A 2 -18.96 -31.97 52.04
N ARG A 3 -19.73 -31.19 51.25
CA ARG A 3 -20.59 -30.02 51.59
C ARG A 3 -19.88 -28.80 52.21
N VAL A 4 -20.05 -27.62 51.58
CA VAL A 4 -20.66 -26.33 52.03
C VAL A 4 -20.49 -25.36 50.84
N GLY A 5 -21.44 -24.68 50.20
CA GLY A 5 -22.82 -24.29 50.48
C GLY A 5 -22.89 -22.79 50.83
N ILE A 6 -23.34 -21.92 49.90
CA ILE A 6 -24.22 -20.74 50.13
C ILE A 6 -24.64 -20.19 48.74
N SER A 7 -25.96 -20.16 48.50
CA SER A 7 -26.60 -19.37 47.46
C SER A 7 -27.25 -18.14 48.09
N LEU A 8 -27.27 -16.99 47.40
CA LEU A 8 -28.17 -15.89 47.71
C LEU A 8 -28.82 -15.35 46.42
N SER A 9 -30.09 -15.75 46.27
CA SER A 9 -31.27 -15.05 45.73
C SER A 9 -31.13 -13.88 44.74
N LEU A 10 -31.77 -14.07 43.58
CA LEU A 10 -32.19 -13.07 42.58
C LEU A 10 -33.24 -12.08 43.14
N PRO A 11 -33.41 -10.93 42.44
CA PRO A 11 -34.73 -10.62 41.89
C PRO A 11 -34.68 -10.41 40.37
N SER A 12 -35.69 -11.00 39.73
CA SER A 12 -36.10 -10.90 38.34
C SER A 12 -36.58 -9.49 37.96
N ASN A 13 -36.05 -8.93 36.86
CA ASN A 13 -36.85 -8.43 35.72
C ASN A 13 -35.92 -7.87 34.62
N SER A 14 -35.81 -8.65 33.55
CA SER A 14 -35.88 -8.25 32.14
C SER A 14 -35.17 -6.97 31.70
N PHE A 15 -33.98 -7.09 31.12
CA PHE A 15 -33.66 -6.48 29.81
C PHE A 15 -32.64 -7.37 29.11
N SER A 16 -33.07 -7.94 27.99
CA SER A 16 -32.23 -8.71 27.08
C SER A 16 -31.36 -7.72 26.31
N PHE A 17 -30.03 -7.84 26.38
CA PHE A 17 -29.13 -7.26 25.40
C PHE A 17 -28.36 -8.40 24.74
N CYS A 18 -28.71 -8.64 23.47
CA CYS A 18 -27.95 -9.44 22.53
C CYS A 18 -26.52 -8.89 22.44
N PHE A 19 -25.53 -9.71 22.79
CA PHE A 19 -24.25 -9.62 22.11
C PHE A 19 -24.44 -10.24 20.73
N SER A 20 -24.26 -9.44 19.69
CA SER A 20 -24.11 -9.90 18.32
C SER A 20 -22.79 -10.65 18.18
N ALA A 21 -22.79 -11.92 18.56
CA ALA A 21 -21.97 -12.90 17.89
C ALA A 21 -22.45 -12.98 16.42
N PRO A 22 -21.57 -13.22 15.44
CA PRO A 22 -21.99 -13.81 14.18
C PRO A 22 -22.74 -15.11 14.53
N GLN A 23 -24.00 -15.17 14.15
CA GLN A 23 -24.86 -16.32 14.38
C GLN A 23 -24.44 -17.49 13.48
N THR A 24 -23.26 -18.11 13.64
CA THR A 24 -22.96 -19.38 12.93
C THR A 24 -22.07 -20.40 13.64
N LEU A 25 -21.56 -20.14 14.84
CA LEU A 25 -20.84 -21.20 15.59
C LEU A 25 -21.81 -22.10 16.37
N ARG A 26 -21.86 -23.38 15.97
CA ARG A 26 -22.51 -24.47 16.72
C ARG A 26 -21.84 -24.68 18.09
N PRO A 27 -22.56 -25.18 19.12
CA PRO A 27 -22.20 -25.05 20.53
C PRO A 27 -21.11 -26.02 21.06
N ASN A 28 -20.08 -26.37 20.28
CA ASN A 28 -19.09 -27.38 20.66
C ASN A 28 -17.68 -26.84 20.97
N LEU A 29 -17.52 -25.63 21.51
CA LEU A 29 -16.21 -25.19 21.99
C LEU A 29 -16.33 -24.41 23.31
N ILE A 30 -16.03 -25.09 24.41
CA ILE A 30 -15.76 -24.52 25.74
C ILE A 30 -14.25 -24.58 25.94
N LEU A 31 -13.63 -23.47 26.34
CA LEU A 31 -12.32 -23.48 27.00
C LEU A 31 -12.39 -22.79 28.37
N TRP A 32 -11.79 -23.47 29.35
CA TRP A 32 -11.55 -23.03 30.72
C TRP A 32 -10.28 -22.16 30.77
N HIS A 33 -10.30 -21.02 31.48
CA HIS A 33 -9.82 -20.93 32.88
C HIS A 33 -10.08 -19.53 33.48
N ASP A 34 -10.40 -19.54 34.78
CA ASP A 34 -10.46 -18.43 35.74
C ASP A 34 -9.17 -17.59 35.78
N LEU A 35 -9.31 -16.26 35.83
CA LEU A 35 -8.55 -15.37 36.72
C LEU A 35 -9.25 -14.02 36.88
N GLU A 36 -9.51 -13.69 38.15
CA GLU A 36 -10.20 -12.51 38.65
C GLU A 36 -9.59 -11.18 38.18
N ALA A 37 -10.42 -10.29 37.62
CA ALA A 37 -10.17 -8.85 37.63
C ALA A 37 -11.50 -8.08 37.75
N LYS A 38 -11.91 -7.79 38.99
CA LYS A 38 -12.86 -6.71 39.32
C LYS A 38 -12.15 -5.37 39.16
N VAL A 39 -12.63 -4.46 38.31
CA VAL A 39 -12.75 -3.00 38.56
C VAL A 39 -13.80 -2.41 37.59
N TRP A 40 -14.53 -1.42 38.10
CA TRP A 40 -15.77 -0.74 37.67
C TRP A 40 -15.75 0.01 36.32
N LEU A 41 -16.90 0.03 35.62
CA LEU A 41 -17.31 1.11 34.73
C LEU A 41 -18.80 1.43 34.92
N THR A 42 -19.07 2.60 35.50
CA THR A 42 -20.30 3.39 35.29
C THR A 42 -19.85 4.78 34.86
N ALA A 43 -20.54 5.36 33.87
CA ALA A 43 -20.27 6.60 33.11
C ALA A 43 -19.34 6.38 31.89
N ASP A 44 -19.60 6.84 30.66
CA ASP A 44 -20.23 8.09 30.23
C ASP A 44 -20.76 8.00 28.77
N TRP A 45 -22.04 8.31 28.56
CA TRP A 45 -22.54 8.77 27.24
C TRP A 45 -22.50 10.31 27.12
N SER A 46 -22.18 10.99 28.21
CA SER A 46 -21.98 12.45 28.31
C SER A 46 -20.62 12.91 27.76
N MET A 47 -19.60 12.05 27.74
CA MET A 47 -18.24 12.46 27.34
C MET A 47 -18.06 12.62 25.83
N GLY A 48 -18.79 11.89 24.98
CA GLY A 48 -18.65 12.02 23.52
C GLY A 48 -19.13 13.37 22.98
N VAL A 49 -20.22 13.92 23.53
CA VAL A 49 -20.73 15.25 23.17
C VAL A 49 -19.82 16.35 23.70
N VAL A 50 -19.39 16.23 24.97
CA VAL A 50 -18.46 17.19 25.59
C VAL A 50 -17.10 17.22 24.89
N GLN A 51 -16.61 16.08 24.39
CA GLN A 51 -15.35 16.02 23.64
C GLN A 51 -15.46 16.70 22.27
N LYS A 52 -16.57 16.50 21.55
CA LYS A 52 -16.81 17.16 20.25
C LYS A 52 -16.98 18.67 20.38
N ASP A 53 -17.73 19.13 21.39
CA ASP A 53 -17.90 20.57 21.66
C ASP A 53 -16.57 21.24 22.03
N ARG A 54 -15.74 20.58 22.86
CA ARG A 54 -14.39 21.06 23.18
C ARG A 54 -13.48 21.15 21.96
N MET A 55 -13.54 20.16 21.06
CA MET A 55 -12.71 20.13 19.85
C MET A 55 -13.15 21.21 18.85
N ASN A 56 -14.45 21.42 18.72
CA ASN A 56 -15.03 22.52 17.96
C ASN A 56 -14.54 23.88 18.48
N ASP A 57 -14.68 24.15 19.80
CA ASP A 57 -14.20 25.39 20.42
C ASP A 57 -12.70 25.62 20.19
N ALA A 58 -11.89 24.57 20.24
CA ALA A 58 -10.45 24.65 20.00
C ALA A 58 -10.11 25.06 18.56
N ILE A 59 -10.79 24.48 17.56
CA ILE A 59 -10.61 24.85 16.16
C ILE A 59 -11.17 26.26 15.88
N GLU A 60 -12.34 26.62 16.41
CA GLU A 60 -12.89 27.95 16.25
C GLU A 60 -12.00 29.04 16.86
N ARG A 61 -11.40 28.79 18.03
CA ARG A 61 -10.36 29.67 18.59
C ARG A 61 -9.15 29.78 17.65
N LEU A 62 -8.68 28.67 17.11
CA LEU A 62 -7.55 28.64 16.19
C LEU A 62 -7.79 29.49 14.93
N LEU A 63 -9.02 29.51 14.42
CA LEU A 63 -9.46 30.33 13.29
C LEU A 63 -9.63 31.82 13.66
N ASN A 64 -10.22 32.12 14.82
CA ASN A 64 -10.63 33.48 15.20
C ASN A 64 -9.53 34.29 15.90
N GLU A 65 -8.61 33.64 16.62
CA GLU A 65 -7.65 34.31 17.51
C GLU A 65 -6.24 34.45 16.90
N ARG A 66 -6.09 34.29 15.58
CA ARG A 66 -4.79 34.35 14.86
C ARG A 66 -3.73 33.40 15.45
N LEU A 67 -4.16 32.22 15.91
CA LEU A 67 -3.27 31.19 16.46
C LEU A 67 -2.71 30.28 15.37
N SER A 68 -3.34 30.26 14.19
CA SER A 68 -2.83 29.64 12.98
C SER A 68 -1.67 30.40 12.38
N ARG A 69 -0.67 29.68 11.89
CA ARG A 69 0.42 30.22 11.08
C ARG A 69 0.84 29.22 10.01
N MET A 70 1.38 29.72 8.91
CA MET A 70 1.98 28.89 7.88
C MET A 70 3.51 28.92 7.99
N VAL A 71 4.11 27.74 7.86
CA VAL A 71 5.54 27.58 7.59
C VAL A 71 5.70 26.97 6.20
N PHE A 72 6.80 27.29 5.54
CA PHE A 72 7.02 26.96 4.14
C PHE A 72 8.26 26.09 4.01
N GLN A 73 8.11 24.95 3.34
CA GLN A 73 9.24 24.06 3.05
C GLN A 73 9.62 24.18 1.58
N PRO A 74 10.91 24.40 1.24
CA PRO A 74 11.32 24.60 -0.14
C PRO A 74 11.30 23.28 -0.93
N ILE A 75 10.77 23.36 -2.14
CA ILE A 75 10.88 22.35 -3.18
C ILE A 75 11.87 22.88 -4.21
N VAL A 76 12.95 22.14 -4.46
CA VAL A 76 14.11 22.59 -5.24
C VAL A 76 14.12 21.92 -6.61
N ASP A 77 14.30 22.71 -7.66
CA ASP A 77 14.58 22.20 -9.00
C ASP A 77 16.03 21.71 -9.06
N LEU A 78 16.17 20.41 -9.31
CA LEU A 78 17.47 19.74 -9.28
C LEU A 78 18.38 20.17 -10.44
N SER A 79 17.80 20.59 -11.57
CA SER A 79 18.54 21.02 -12.75
C SER A 79 19.07 22.45 -12.62
N THR A 80 18.23 23.36 -12.14
CA THR A 80 18.59 24.79 -12.00
C THR A 80 19.24 25.10 -10.66
N ARG A 81 19.10 24.19 -9.68
CA ARG A 81 19.54 24.36 -8.28
C ARG A 81 18.88 25.54 -7.57
N GLN A 82 17.70 25.93 -8.05
CA GLN A 82 16.91 27.02 -7.49
C GLN A 82 15.64 26.49 -6.86
N VAL A 83 15.06 27.27 -5.96
CA VAL A 83 13.74 26.96 -5.42
C VAL A 83 12.71 27.01 -6.54
N PHE A 84 12.02 25.90 -6.77
CA PHE A 84 10.89 25.83 -7.68
C PHE A 84 9.64 26.43 -7.03
N GLY A 85 9.38 26.07 -5.78
CA GLY A 85 8.21 26.50 -5.02
C GLY A 85 8.31 26.12 -3.55
N TYR A 86 7.23 26.35 -2.81
CA TYR A 86 7.15 25.99 -1.40
C TYR A 86 5.89 25.19 -1.09
N GLU A 87 6.03 24.17 -0.27
CA GLU A 87 4.89 23.54 0.39
C GLU A 87 4.48 24.35 1.62
N ALA A 88 3.21 24.73 1.67
CA ALA A 88 2.63 25.48 2.77
C ALA A 88 2.10 24.50 3.83
N LEU A 89 2.68 24.57 5.03
CA LEU A 89 2.41 23.65 6.13
C LEU A 89 1.77 24.40 7.31
N GLY A 90 0.55 23.99 7.66
CA GLY A 90 -0.21 24.55 8.77
C GLY A 90 0.46 24.27 10.13
N ARG A 91 0.54 25.29 10.98
CA ARG A 91 1.03 25.18 12.36
C ARG A 91 0.13 25.96 13.30
N SER A 92 0.09 25.50 14.53
CA SER A 92 -0.53 26.19 15.64
C SER A 92 0.52 26.92 16.49
N SER A 93 0.09 27.99 17.15
CA SER A 93 0.84 28.66 18.23
C SER A 93 0.25 28.37 19.62
N THR A 94 -0.83 27.58 19.71
CA THR A 94 -1.40 27.08 20.97
C THR A 94 -0.82 25.71 21.34
N ASP A 95 -0.69 25.46 22.64
CA ASP A 95 -0.30 24.17 23.24
C ASP A 95 -1.41 23.10 23.13
N ASP A 96 -2.63 23.49 22.74
CA ASP A 96 -3.76 22.56 22.55
C ASP A 96 -3.47 21.50 21.47
N PHE A 97 -2.56 21.82 20.53
CA PHE A 97 -2.20 20.94 19.42
C PHE A 97 -0.68 20.70 19.40
N PRO A 98 -0.20 19.50 19.81
CA PRO A 98 1.22 19.20 19.85
C PRO A 98 1.86 19.10 18.45
N GLY A 99 1.04 18.88 17.41
CA GLY A 99 1.49 18.76 16.03
C GLY A 99 0.41 19.13 15.02
N PRO A 100 0.77 19.19 13.72
CA PRO A 100 -0.15 19.55 12.66
C PRO A 100 -1.21 18.48 12.39
N MET A 101 -0.92 17.20 12.63
CA MET A 101 -1.88 16.11 12.41
C MET A 101 -3.04 16.18 13.40
N GLU A 102 -2.75 16.54 14.65
CA GLU A 102 -3.76 16.68 15.70
C GLU A 102 -4.74 17.82 15.40
N ILE A 103 -4.30 18.89 14.72
CA ILE A 103 -5.20 19.97 14.26
C ILE A 103 -6.15 19.43 13.19
N VAL A 104 -5.62 18.65 12.25
CA VAL A 104 -6.41 18.09 11.16
C VAL A 104 -7.43 17.07 11.68
N ASP A 105 -7.01 16.15 12.55
CA ASP A 105 -7.90 15.15 13.15
C ASP A 105 -9.02 15.83 13.93
N ALA A 106 -8.68 16.86 14.73
CA ALA A 106 -9.65 17.69 15.44
C ALA A 106 -10.65 18.39 14.52
N ALA A 107 -10.19 18.93 13.39
CA ALA A 107 -11.05 19.59 12.41
C ALA A 107 -11.98 18.62 11.68
N ILE A 108 -11.52 17.41 11.38
CA ILE A 108 -12.34 16.34 10.80
C ILE A 108 -13.44 15.93 11.80
N GLU A 109 -13.08 15.65 13.06
CA GLU A 109 -14.05 15.28 14.11
C GLU A 109 -15.10 16.38 14.36
N ALA A 110 -14.68 17.64 14.31
CA ALA A 110 -15.54 18.81 14.46
C ALA A 110 -16.38 19.11 13.21
N GLY A 111 -16.06 18.54 12.04
CA GLY A 111 -16.71 18.87 10.76
C GLY A 111 -16.41 20.31 10.32
N LEU A 112 -15.19 20.78 10.56
CA LEU A 112 -14.70 22.13 10.22
C LEU A 112 -13.50 22.10 9.26
N MET A 113 -13.24 20.96 8.62
CA MET A 113 -12.08 20.78 7.75
C MET A 113 -12.09 21.77 6.58
N GLY A 114 -13.26 22.06 5.98
CA GLY A 114 -13.38 23.04 4.89
C GLY A 114 -13.04 24.47 5.33
N LYS A 115 -13.52 24.89 6.52
CA LYS A 115 -13.16 26.19 7.09
C LYS A 115 -11.68 26.31 7.40
N LEU A 116 -11.08 25.26 7.98
CA LEU A 116 -9.65 25.23 8.28
C LEU A 116 -8.81 25.28 7.00
N GLY A 117 -9.17 24.48 6.00
CA GLY A 117 -8.50 24.45 4.69
C GLY A 117 -8.49 25.83 4.03
N ARG A 118 -9.64 26.51 3.96
CA ARG A 118 -9.74 27.88 3.43
C ARG A 118 -8.85 28.86 4.21
N HIS A 119 -8.92 28.83 5.54
CA HIS A 119 -8.12 29.70 6.39
C HIS A 119 -6.60 29.50 6.18
N TRP A 120 -6.15 28.25 6.06
CA TRP A 120 -4.74 27.96 5.76
C TRP A 120 -4.33 28.40 4.36
N ARG A 121 -5.20 28.29 3.36
CA ARG A 121 -4.94 28.82 2.01
C ARG A 121 -4.82 30.35 2.00
N GLU A 122 -5.67 31.06 2.75
CA GLU A 122 -5.56 32.51 2.96
C GLU A 122 -4.18 32.88 3.54
N LEU A 123 -3.78 32.23 4.63
CA LEU A 123 -2.48 32.48 5.24
C LEU A 123 -1.29 32.06 4.35
N ALA A 124 -1.45 31.02 3.53
CA ALA A 124 -0.41 30.53 2.63
C ALA A 124 -0.12 31.53 1.50
N VAL A 125 -1.17 32.02 0.83
CA VAL A 125 -1.07 33.01 -0.25
C VAL A 125 -0.49 34.33 0.27
N ASP A 126 -0.92 34.78 1.45
CA ASP A 126 -0.38 35.98 2.08
C ASP A 126 1.10 35.81 2.51
N GLY A 127 1.46 34.61 2.99
CA GLY A 127 2.78 34.33 3.52
C GLY A 127 3.87 34.05 2.48
N CYS A 128 3.50 33.78 1.23
CA CYS A 128 4.43 33.48 0.14
C CYS A 128 3.88 34.01 -1.19
N THR A 129 4.29 35.21 -1.59
CA THR A 129 3.70 35.93 -2.74
C THR A 129 4.50 35.83 -4.05
N GLN A 130 5.72 35.30 -3.99
CA GLN A 130 6.71 35.39 -5.08
C GLN A 130 7.15 34.03 -5.65
N HIS A 131 6.54 32.93 -5.17
CA HIS A 131 6.89 31.59 -5.63
C HIS A 131 5.64 30.74 -5.83
N PRO A 132 5.72 29.72 -6.70
CA PRO A 132 4.75 28.64 -6.73
C PRO A 132 4.50 28.06 -5.34
N LEU A 133 3.24 27.76 -5.05
CA LEU A 133 2.82 27.21 -3.76
C LEU A 133 2.15 25.87 -3.94
N PHE A 134 2.49 24.95 -3.05
CA PHE A 134 1.79 23.69 -2.88
C PHE A 134 0.94 23.77 -1.63
N VAL A 135 -0.35 23.51 -1.78
CA VAL A 135 -1.33 23.59 -0.69
C VAL A 135 -2.03 22.24 -0.54
N ASN A 136 -2.01 21.73 0.67
CA ASN A 136 -2.64 20.46 1.02
C ASN A 136 -4.17 20.60 0.94
N VAL A 137 -4.81 19.61 0.31
CA VAL A 137 -6.25 19.56 0.11
C VAL A 137 -6.76 18.16 0.43
N ARG A 138 -7.84 18.08 1.23
CA ARG A 138 -8.35 16.81 1.74
C ARG A 138 -9.77 16.47 1.29
N PRO A 139 -10.11 15.18 1.07
CA PRO A 139 -11.46 14.74 0.75
C PRO A 139 -12.52 15.09 1.81
N GLU A 140 -12.10 15.31 3.05
CA GLU A 140 -12.99 15.70 4.15
C GLU A 140 -13.45 17.16 4.06
N GLU A 141 -12.82 18.00 3.22
CA GLU A 141 -13.29 19.36 2.94
C GLU A 141 -14.60 19.38 2.13
N PHE A 142 -14.96 18.25 1.49
CA PHE A 142 -16.09 18.17 0.56
C PHE A 142 -17.46 18.08 1.24
N ASP A 143 -17.52 17.65 2.49
CA ASP A 143 -18.78 17.59 3.25
C ASP A 143 -19.43 19.00 3.38
N GLU A 144 -18.64 20.06 3.20
CA GLU A 144 -19.10 21.45 3.18
C GLU A 144 -19.48 21.98 1.78
N HIS A 145 -19.45 21.17 0.71
CA HIS A 145 -19.76 21.54 -0.70
C HIS A 145 -18.70 22.40 -1.42
N TRP A 146 -17.50 22.58 -0.87
CA TRP A 146 -16.42 23.31 -1.52
C TRP A 146 -15.04 22.72 -1.20
N LEU A 147 -14.28 22.35 -2.24
CA LEU A 147 -12.86 22.07 -2.08
C LEU A 147 -12.05 23.37 -2.10
N VAL A 148 -12.30 24.16 -3.13
CA VAL A 148 -11.76 25.50 -3.35
C VAL A 148 -12.94 26.34 -3.83
N GLN A 149 -13.38 27.30 -3.03
CA GLN A 149 -14.52 28.14 -3.39
C GLN A 149 -14.14 29.09 -4.54
N PRO A 150 -15.09 29.54 -5.38
CA PRO A 150 -14.78 30.49 -6.47
C PRO A 150 -14.11 31.79 -6.02
N ASP A 151 -14.23 32.15 -4.74
CA ASP A 151 -13.62 33.31 -4.09
C ASP A 151 -12.43 32.92 -3.18
N ASP A 152 -11.86 31.73 -3.35
CA ASP A 152 -10.69 31.28 -2.60
C ASP A 152 -9.44 32.05 -3.08
N PRO A 153 -8.58 32.52 -2.15
CA PRO A 153 -7.40 33.34 -2.46
C PRO A 153 -6.40 32.70 -3.40
N VAL A 154 -6.39 31.36 -3.50
CA VAL A 154 -5.50 30.65 -4.43
C VAL A 154 -5.68 31.08 -5.88
N TYR A 155 -6.87 31.55 -6.29
CA TYR A 155 -7.10 32.03 -7.65
C TYR A 155 -6.52 33.41 -7.94
N TRP A 156 -6.10 34.16 -6.90
CA TRP A 156 -5.49 35.48 -7.05
C TRP A 156 -3.99 35.48 -6.73
N HIS A 157 -3.41 34.31 -6.46
CA HIS A 157 -1.97 34.18 -6.32
C HIS A 157 -1.27 34.48 -7.65
N ASN A 158 -0.16 35.21 -7.61
CA ASN A 158 0.53 35.64 -8.84
C ASN A 158 1.36 34.52 -9.48
N GLU A 159 1.63 33.45 -8.74
CA GLU A 159 2.41 32.30 -9.18
C GLU A 159 1.54 31.04 -9.23
N LEU A 160 2.11 29.93 -9.72
CA LEU A 160 1.39 28.67 -9.84
C LEU A 160 0.96 28.13 -8.46
N ILE A 161 -0.28 27.66 -8.36
CA ILE A 161 -0.77 26.91 -7.20
C ILE A 161 -0.92 25.43 -7.58
N PHE A 162 -0.35 24.55 -6.76
CA PHE A 162 -0.52 23.11 -6.83
C PHE A 162 -1.39 22.65 -5.66
N LEU A 163 -2.52 22.02 -5.95
CA LEU A 163 -3.35 21.36 -4.96
C LEU A 163 -2.79 19.95 -4.72
N GLU A 164 -2.31 19.68 -3.52
CA GLU A 164 -1.78 18.39 -3.11
C GLU A 164 -2.91 17.50 -2.59
N LEU A 165 -3.07 16.34 -3.24
CA LEU A 165 -4.04 15.31 -2.88
C LEU A 165 -3.30 14.08 -2.37
N THR A 166 -3.65 13.59 -1.19
CA THR A 166 -3.00 12.41 -0.60
C THR A 166 -3.37 11.12 -1.35
N GLU A 167 -2.37 10.24 -1.59
CA GLU A 167 -2.61 8.93 -2.21
C GLU A 167 -3.56 8.04 -1.38
N SER A 168 -3.60 8.20 -0.06
CA SER A 168 -4.38 7.29 0.79
C SER A 168 -5.89 7.55 0.82
N ALA A 169 -6.35 8.67 0.25
CA ALA A 169 -7.76 9.05 0.29
C ALA A 169 -8.69 8.03 -0.44
N PRO A 170 -9.94 7.78 -0.01
CA PRO A 170 -10.80 6.75 -0.61
C PRO A 170 -11.25 7.08 -2.04
N LEU A 171 -11.21 6.10 -2.95
CA LEU A 171 -11.65 6.26 -4.36
C LEU A 171 -13.09 6.78 -4.52
N GLN A 172 -13.99 6.44 -3.59
CA GLN A 172 -15.39 6.89 -3.62
C GLN A 172 -15.52 8.40 -3.37
N SER A 173 -14.70 8.94 -2.47
CA SER A 173 -14.60 10.39 -2.25
C SER A 173 -14.07 11.08 -3.50
N PHE A 174 -13.16 10.43 -4.24
CA PHE A 174 -12.53 10.96 -5.44
C PHE A 174 -13.42 11.07 -6.69
N GLU A 175 -14.36 10.14 -6.91
CA GLU A 175 -15.36 10.28 -7.98
C GLU A 175 -16.20 11.56 -7.81
N GLN A 176 -16.48 11.94 -6.56
CA GLN A 176 -17.16 13.18 -6.22
C GLN A 176 -16.25 14.41 -6.45
N CYS A 177 -14.93 14.24 -6.33
CA CYS A 177 -13.94 15.31 -6.49
C CYS A 177 -13.71 15.72 -7.95
N LYS A 178 -13.94 14.84 -8.93
CA LYS A 178 -13.57 15.06 -10.34
C LYS A 178 -14.10 16.36 -10.93
N GLY A 179 -15.38 16.67 -10.70
CA GLY A 179 -16.00 17.88 -11.23
C GLY A 179 -15.38 19.15 -10.67
N ILE A 180 -15.14 19.17 -9.36
CA ILE A 180 -14.56 20.33 -8.65
C ILE A 180 -13.10 20.51 -9.04
N LEU A 181 -12.31 19.42 -9.13
CA LEU A 181 -10.92 19.47 -9.57
C LEU A 181 -10.81 19.91 -11.04
N ALA A 182 -11.73 19.47 -11.91
CA ALA A 182 -11.78 19.93 -13.29
C ALA A 182 -12.11 21.44 -13.38
N GLU A 183 -13.02 21.94 -12.56
CA GLU A 183 -13.31 23.38 -12.47
C GLU A 183 -12.11 24.19 -11.97
N ALA A 184 -11.47 23.72 -10.89
CA ALA A 184 -10.26 24.31 -10.32
C ALA A 184 -9.14 24.41 -11.37
N ARG A 185 -8.90 23.33 -12.13
CA ARG A 185 -7.93 23.32 -13.24
C ARG A 185 -8.32 24.25 -14.37
N GLY A 186 -9.60 24.32 -14.71
CA GLY A 186 -10.13 25.25 -15.71
C GLY A 186 -9.88 26.72 -15.36
N LYS A 187 -9.64 27.03 -14.09
CA LYS A 187 -9.29 28.36 -13.57
C LYS A 187 -7.79 28.56 -13.32
N GLY A 188 -6.94 27.60 -13.70
CA GLY A 188 -5.48 27.73 -13.67
C GLY A 188 -4.78 27.08 -12.47
N LEU A 189 -5.49 26.34 -11.61
CA LEU A 189 -4.85 25.55 -10.55
C LEU A 189 -4.25 24.26 -11.13
N HIS A 190 -3.13 23.83 -10.56
CA HIS A 190 -2.45 22.59 -10.92
C HIS A 190 -2.69 21.52 -9.86
N LEU A 191 -2.51 20.26 -10.22
CA LEU A 191 -2.64 19.12 -9.32
C LEU A 191 -1.29 18.49 -9.02
N ALA A 192 -1.12 18.14 -7.75
CA ALA A 192 -0.04 17.29 -7.28
C ALA A 192 -0.63 16.10 -6.51
N ILE A 193 -0.06 14.91 -6.70
CA ILE A 193 -0.37 13.74 -5.89
C ILE A 193 0.73 13.57 -4.85
N ASP A 194 0.34 13.46 -3.60
CA ASP A 194 1.22 13.35 -2.44
C ASP A 194 1.34 11.90 -1.93
N ASP A 195 2.42 11.62 -1.20
CA ASP A 195 2.69 10.34 -0.52
C ASP A 195 2.73 9.10 -1.45
N LEU A 196 3.15 9.26 -2.72
CA LEU A 196 3.19 8.12 -3.65
C LEU A 196 4.17 7.05 -3.14
N GLY A 197 3.65 5.87 -2.84
CA GLY A 197 4.43 4.72 -2.35
C GLY A 197 4.35 4.44 -0.85
N SER A 198 3.64 5.27 -0.09
CA SER A 198 3.35 5.05 1.35
C SER A 198 2.26 3.98 1.60
N GLY A 199 1.50 3.61 0.55
CA GLY A 199 0.34 2.70 0.63
C GLY A 199 0.13 1.81 -0.61
N TYR A 200 -1.12 1.39 -0.86
CA TYR A 200 -1.47 0.64 -2.08
C TYR A 200 -1.30 1.55 -3.30
N SER A 201 -0.13 1.50 -3.96
CA SER A 201 0.18 2.30 -5.14
C SER A 201 -0.94 2.25 -6.16
N ASN A 202 -1.78 3.28 -6.20
CA ASN A 202 -2.95 3.31 -7.06
C ASN A 202 -2.59 4.07 -8.33
N LEU A 203 -1.69 3.46 -9.12
CA LEU A 203 -1.22 4.00 -10.40
C LEU A 203 -2.36 4.37 -11.36
N ALA A 204 -3.54 3.78 -11.19
CA ALA A 204 -4.74 4.17 -11.92
C ALA A 204 -5.10 5.65 -11.72
N ARG A 205 -4.80 6.22 -10.54
CA ARG A 205 -5.03 7.64 -10.24
C ARG A 205 -4.17 8.58 -11.06
N LEU A 206 -2.93 8.19 -11.37
CA LEU A 206 -2.05 9.01 -12.21
C LEU A 206 -2.63 9.15 -13.62
N VAL A 207 -3.26 8.08 -14.12
CA VAL A 207 -3.95 8.09 -15.42
C VAL A 207 -5.23 8.91 -15.37
N GLU A 208 -5.99 8.77 -14.29
CA GLU A 208 -7.30 9.39 -14.11
C GLU A 208 -7.22 10.90 -13.88
N PHE A 209 -6.33 11.34 -13.00
CA PHE A 209 -6.20 12.76 -12.65
C PHE A 209 -5.21 13.51 -13.53
N GLN A 210 -4.28 12.81 -14.19
CA GLN A 210 -3.23 13.42 -15.01
C GLN A 210 -2.58 14.62 -14.29
N PRO A 211 -1.99 14.40 -13.10
CA PRO A 211 -1.40 15.48 -12.32
C PRO A 211 -0.15 16.02 -12.99
N GLU A 212 0.15 17.29 -12.77
CA GLU A 212 1.39 17.90 -13.26
C GLU A 212 2.61 17.45 -12.44
N ILE A 213 2.40 17.11 -11.17
CA ILE A 213 3.44 16.71 -10.23
C ILE A 213 3.00 15.49 -9.40
N VAL A 214 3.97 14.64 -9.09
CA VAL A 214 3.85 13.57 -8.09
C VAL A 214 4.97 13.75 -7.07
N LYS A 215 4.65 13.59 -5.79
CA LYS A 215 5.62 13.56 -4.70
C LYS A 215 5.82 12.10 -4.27
N LEU A 216 7.07 11.65 -4.31
CA LEU A 216 7.47 10.33 -3.85
C LEU A 216 7.66 10.36 -2.34
N ASP A 217 6.93 9.49 -1.65
CA ASP A 217 6.99 9.39 -0.21
C ASP A 217 8.41 9.12 0.29
N ARG A 218 8.70 9.63 1.49
CA ARG A 218 9.96 9.44 2.18
C ARG A 218 10.35 7.97 2.31
N ALA A 219 9.43 7.02 2.41
CA ALA A 219 9.77 5.60 2.50
C ALA A 219 10.47 5.07 1.23
N LEU A 220 10.26 5.71 0.06
CA LEU A 220 10.95 5.39 -1.19
C LEU A 220 12.29 6.13 -1.37
N VAL A 221 12.58 7.11 -0.53
CA VAL A 221 13.76 7.99 -0.64
C VAL A 221 14.75 7.79 0.52
N SER A 222 14.26 7.48 1.71
CA SER A 222 15.08 7.30 2.90
C SER A 222 16.05 6.13 2.72
N GLY A 223 17.35 6.39 2.84
CA GLY A 223 18.40 5.39 2.69
C GLY A 223 18.60 4.89 1.25
N LEU A 224 18.15 5.65 0.24
CA LEU A 224 18.28 5.31 -1.17
C LEU A 224 19.76 5.18 -1.59
N ARG A 225 20.11 4.08 -2.26
CA ARG A 225 21.46 3.84 -2.82
C ARG A 225 21.40 3.14 -4.19
N PRO A 226 22.26 3.48 -5.17
CA PRO A 226 22.16 3.00 -6.55
C PRO A 226 22.13 1.47 -6.77
N ASP A 227 22.75 0.71 -5.87
CA ASP A 227 22.87 -0.76 -5.94
C ASP A 227 21.65 -1.51 -5.36
N THR A 228 20.74 -0.78 -4.71
CA THR A 228 19.65 -1.37 -3.94
C THR A 228 18.39 -1.66 -4.78
N GLN A 229 17.55 -2.57 -4.28
CA GLN A 229 16.23 -2.81 -4.85
C GLN A 229 15.32 -1.57 -4.73
N LEU A 230 15.46 -0.82 -3.64
CA LEU A 230 14.73 0.42 -3.41
C LEU A 230 15.02 1.46 -4.50
N TYR A 231 16.29 1.60 -4.91
CA TYR A 231 16.67 2.46 -6.02
C TYR A 231 16.06 2.03 -7.35
N ARG A 232 16.09 0.74 -7.67
CA ARG A 232 15.48 0.24 -8.91
C ARG A 232 13.98 0.48 -8.94
N LEU A 233 13.30 0.39 -7.79
CA LEU A 233 11.89 0.72 -7.65
C LEU A 233 11.66 2.22 -7.85
N ALA A 234 12.33 3.08 -7.07
CA ALA A 234 12.19 4.53 -7.16
C ALA A 234 12.49 5.06 -8.56
N ALA A 235 13.63 4.66 -9.16
CA ALA A 235 13.99 5.04 -10.53
C ALA A 235 13.00 4.53 -11.59
N GLY A 236 12.40 3.35 -11.36
CA GLY A 236 11.33 2.81 -12.21
C GLY A 236 10.06 3.66 -12.15
N VAL A 237 9.63 4.06 -10.94
CA VAL A 237 8.46 4.93 -10.74
C VAL A 237 8.71 6.33 -11.32
N ILE A 238 9.89 6.90 -11.10
CA ILE A 238 10.28 8.21 -11.65
C ILE A 238 10.22 8.18 -13.18
N ARG A 239 10.79 7.14 -13.80
CA ARG A 239 10.77 6.97 -15.25
C ARG A 239 9.35 6.83 -15.79
N MET A 240 8.50 6.02 -15.15
CA MET A 240 7.09 5.88 -15.51
C MET A 240 6.37 7.23 -15.46
N CYS A 241 6.55 8.01 -14.40
CA CYS A 241 5.94 9.34 -14.29
C CYS A 241 6.40 10.25 -15.42
N ARG A 242 7.70 10.29 -15.70
CA ARG A 242 8.28 11.09 -16.80
C ARG A 242 7.70 10.69 -18.16
N ASP A 243 7.56 9.40 -18.42
CA ASP A 243 7.00 8.89 -19.67
C ASP A 243 5.50 9.25 -19.82
N MET A 244 4.80 9.44 -18.70
CA MET A 244 3.44 9.99 -18.65
C MET A 244 3.39 11.53 -18.74
N GLY A 245 4.54 12.21 -18.81
CA GLY A 245 4.64 13.67 -18.78
C GLY A 245 4.47 14.28 -17.39
N ILE A 246 4.54 13.47 -16.33
CA ILE A 246 4.38 13.89 -14.93
C ILE A 246 5.76 14.18 -14.33
N ARG A 247 5.92 15.34 -13.70
CA ARG A 247 7.17 15.70 -12.99
C ARG A 247 7.18 15.11 -11.58
N VAL A 248 8.36 14.80 -11.06
CA VAL A 248 8.50 14.09 -9.78
C VAL A 248 9.30 14.89 -8.77
N VAL A 249 8.75 15.03 -7.57
CA VAL A 249 9.40 15.53 -6.36
C VAL A 249 9.81 14.33 -5.51
N ALA A 250 11.09 14.22 -5.13
CA ALA A 250 11.53 13.25 -4.14
C ALA A 250 11.48 13.87 -2.73
N GLU A 251 10.70 13.29 -1.82
CA GLU A 251 10.55 13.83 -0.46
C GLU A 251 11.46 13.18 0.58
N GLY A 252 11.67 13.91 1.67
CA GLY A 252 12.43 13.40 2.81
C GLY A 252 13.92 13.20 2.51
N VAL A 253 14.49 13.97 1.58
CA VAL A 253 15.93 13.95 1.29
C VAL A 253 16.69 14.60 2.44
N GLU A 254 17.42 13.80 3.22
CA GLU A 254 18.12 14.26 4.43
C GLU A 254 19.64 14.27 4.27
N THR A 255 20.18 13.51 3.31
CA THR A 255 21.63 13.38 3.09
C THR A 255 22.05 13.77 1.67
N THR A 256 23.30 14.16 1.50
CA THR A 256 23.89 14.42 0.17
C THR A 256 23.91 13.18 -0.71
N GLN A 257 24.11 12.00 -0.11
CA GLN A 257 24.07 10.73 -0.83
C GLN A 257 22.68 10.43 -1.39
N GLU A 258 21.61 10.65 -0.61
CA GLU A 258 20.24 10.51 -1.11
C GLU A 258 19.98 11.52 -2.23
N LEU A 259 20.44 12.77 -2.08
CA LEU A 259 20.32 13.81 -3.11
C LEU A 259 20.98 13.39 -4.44
N GLU A 260 22.23 12.95 -4.40
CA GLU A 260 22.93 12.42 -5.58
C GLU A 260 22.16 11.26 -6.23
N THR A 261 21.62 10.38 -5.39
CA THR A 261 20.92 9.18 -5.85
C THR A 261 19.56 9.51 -6.48
N VAL A 262 18.79 10.48 -5.94
CA VAL A 262 17.53 10.92 -6.57
C VAL A 262 17.77 11.70 -7.86
N ILE A 263 18.87 12.45 -7.96
CA ILE A 263 19.32 13.07 -9.22
C ILE A 263 19.61 11.97 -10.26
N GLN A 264 20.39 10.94 -9.89
CA GLN A 264 20.70 9.81 -10.77
C GLN A 264 19.45 9.02 -11.18
N ALA A 265 18.46 8.92 -10.30
CA ALA A 265 17.18 8.28 -10.60
C ALA A 265 16.31 9.08 -11.58
N GLY A 266 16.65 10.36 -11.83
CA GLY A 266 15.98 11.24 -12.78
C GLY A 266 14.81 12.04 -12.17
N ALA A 267 14.81 12.26 -10.85
CA ALA A 267 13.82 13.14 -10.23
C ALA A 267 13.96 14.57 -10.78
N HIS A 268 12.84 15.30 -10.86
CA HIS A 268 12.85 16.68 -11.37
C HIS A 268 13.09 17.67 -10.22
N PHE A 269 12.44 17.39 -9.09
CA PHE A 269 12.47 18.20 -7.90
C PHE A 269 12.84 17.36 -6.69
N ALA A 270 13.29 18.01 -5.62
CA ALA A 270 13.48 17.37 -4.32
C ALA A 270 13.07 18.30 -3.18
N GLN A 271 12.64 17.70 -2.09
CA GLN A 271 12.26 18.35 -0.84
C GLN A 271 12.86 17.59 0.34
N GLY A 272 13.46 18.30 1.28
CA GLY A 272 14.02 17.69 2.47
C GLY A 272 15.01 18.58 3.20
N TRP A 273 15.42 18.13 4.39
CA TRP A 273 16.26 18.91 5.30
C TRP A 273 17.68 19.12 4.78
N VAL A 274 18.10 18.37 3.75
CA VAL A 274 19.37 18.61 3.08
C VAL A 274 19.47 20.03 2.47
N PHE A 275 18.33 20.64 2.13
CA PHE A 275 18.25 22.02 1.60
C PHE A 275 17.90 23.06 2.66
N GLY A 276 17.00 22.68 3.59
CA GLY A 276 16.48 23.54 4.64
C GLY A 276 15.23 22.96 5.30
N GLN A 277 15.03 23.30 6.58
CA GLN A 277 13.81 22.95 7.32
C GLN A 277 12.66 23.91 6.98
N PRO A 278 11.39 23.52 7.23
CA PRO A 278 10.25 24.43 7.09
C PRO A 278 10.43 25.70 7.93
N GLY A 279 10.16 26.87 7.35
CA GLY A 279 10.37 28.16 8.00
C GLY A 279 9.36 29.22 7.58
N SER A 280 9.25 30.27 8.39
CA SER A 280 8.47 31.46 8.07
C SER A 280 9.28 32.71 8.47
N PRO A 281 9.58 33.66 7.56
CA PRO A 281 9.18 33.69 6.13
C PRO A 281 9.77 32.51 5.32
N PRO A 282 9.32 32.29 4.06
CA PRO A 282 9.84 31.22 3.22
C PRO A 282 11.38 31.17 3.22
N PRO A 283 11.99 30.04 3.65
CA PRO A 283 13.42 29.99 3.86
C PRO A 283 14.18 29.93 2.53
N ARG A 284 15.37 30.55 2.48
CA ARG A 284 16.33 30.33 1.40
C ARG A 284 16.98 28.96 1.57
N ILE A 285 17.35 28.33 0.45
CA ILE A 285 18.05 27.05 0.46
C ILE A 285 19.57 27.23 0.49
N THR A 286 20.26 26.21 0.97
CA THR A 286 21.68 26.00 0.69
C THR A 286 21.82 24.76 -0.19
N TRP A 287 22.49 24.89 -1.34
CA TRP A 287 22.76 23.74 -2.19
C TRP A 287 23.97 22.96 -1.63
N PRO A 288 23.85 21.65 -1.33
CA PRO A 288 24.84 20.94 -0.53
C PRO A 288 25.93 20.21 -1.36
N LEU A 289 25.89 20.27 -2.70
CA LEU A 289 26.84 19.58 -3.59
C LEU A 289 27.69 20.58 -4.40
N ASP A 290 29.00 20.39 -4.41
CA ASP A 290 29.94 21.35 -5.02
C ASP A 290 30.06 21.24 -6.56
N ASP A 291 29.70 20.10 -7.19
CA ASP A 291 29.65 19.96 -8.66
C ASP A 291 28.84 18.72 -9.10
N ILE A 292 27.91 18.89 -10.07
CA ILE A 292 27.00 17.81 -10.55
C ILE A 292 26.90 17.74 -12.09
N ALA A 293 27.78 18.45 -12.83
CA ALA A 293 27.74 18.47 -14.30
C ALA A 293 27.90 17.07 -14.92
N GLU A 294 28.58 16.14 -14.24
CA GLU A 294 28.78 14.77 -14.69
C GLU A 294 27.54 13.87 -14.47
N LEU A 295 26.62 14.24 -13.56
CA LEU A 295 25.43 13.45 -13.21
C LEU A 295 24.25 13.64 -14.17
N PHE A 296 24.23 14.72 -14.95
CA PHE A 296 23.20 15.01 -15.96
C PHE A 296 23.57 14.53 -17.37
N THR A 297 24.60 13.68 -17.51
CA THR A 297 24.96 13.12 -18.81
C THR A 297 23.92 12.07 -19.25
N ASP A 298 23.04 12.53 -20.12
CA ASP A 298 22.07 11.75 -20.87
C ASP A 298 22.79 10.90 -21.94
N ASP A 299 23.56 9.89 -21.51
CA ASP A 299 23.97 8.75 -22.35
C ASP A 299 24.77 7.73 -21.49
N ARG A 300 24.07 6.81 -20.83
CA ARG A 300 24.65 5.49 -20.58
C ARG A 300 24.30 4.63 -21.78
N THR A 301 25.18 4.59 -22.77
CA THR A 301 25.24 3.48 -23.72
C THR A 301 25.43 2.19 -22.91
N GLU A 302 24.33 1.49 -22.64
CA GLU A 302 24.37 0.16 -22.04
C GLU A 302 25.28 -0.72 -22.90
N SER A 303 26.25 -1.36 -22.25
CA SER A 303 27.12 -2.33 -22.93
C SER A 303 26.25 -3.39 -23.59
N GLN A 304 26.57 -3.78 -24.83
CA GLN A 304 25.69 -4.67 -25.60
C GLN A 304 25.48 -6.05 -24.95
N ASP A 305 26.29 -6.43 -23.98
CA ASP A 305 26.27 -7.73 -23.27
C ASP A 305 25.34 -7.78 -22.04
N GLU A 306 24.83 -6.65 -21.53
CA GLU A 306 23.91 -6.62 -20.37
C GLU A 306 22.44 -6.34 -20.74
N ARG A 307 22.15 -6.13 -22.04
CA ARG A 307 20.80 -5.83 -22.49
C ARG A 307 19.90 -7.06 -22.39
N LYS A 308 18.69 -6.86 -21.86
CA LYS A 308 17.67 -7.90 -21.69
C LYS A 308 17.28 -8.51 -23.03
N HIS A 309 17.02 -9.80 -23.06
CA HIS A 309 16.67 -10.54 -24.26
C HIS A 309 15.14 -10.67 -24.40
N LEU A 310 14.60 -10.16 -25.50
CA LEU A 310 13.19 -10.27 -25.85
C LEU A 310 13.01 -11.23 -27.04
N LEU A 311 12.12 -12.22 -26.91
CA LEU A 311 11.69 -13.05 -28.03
C LEU A 311 10.28 -12.64 -28.48
N LEU A 312 10.15 -12.17 -29.71
CA LEU A 312 8.86 -11.93 -30.36
C LEU A 312 8.49 -13.15 -31.23
N VAL A 313 7.35 -13.77 -30.96
CA VAL A 313 6.85 -14.95 -31.67
C VAL A 313 5.66 -14.55 -32.51
N ASN A 314 5.83 -14.50 -33.83
CA ASN A 314 4.72 -14.26 -34.73
C ASN A 314 4.01 -15.59 -35.02
N THR A 315 2.69 -15.66 -34.81
CA THR A 315 1.88 -16.85 -35.06
C THR A 315 1.07 -16.78 -36.35
N THR A 316 1.16 -15.68 -37.12
CA THR A 316 0.43 -15.48 -38.38
C THR A 316 1.35 -15.19 -39.56
N GLU A 317 1.00 -15.71 -40.74
CA GLU A 317 1.75 -15.45 -41.98
C GLU A 317 1.50 -14.02 -42.47
N GLY A 318 2.51 -13.16 -42.33
CA GLY A 318 2.50 -11.75 -42.76
C GLY A 318 3.85 -11.08 -42.50
N PRO A 319 4.10 -9.87 -43.01
CA PRO A 319 5.35 -9.17 -42.75
C PRO A 319 5.48 -8.91 -41.25
N ALA A 320 6.47 -9.56 -40.63
CA ALA A 320 6.71 -9.44 -39.20
C ALA A 320 7.00 -7.97 -38.84
N GLN A 321 6.29 -7.44 -37.83
CA GLN A 321 6.59 -6.10 -37.34
C GLN A 321 7.97 -6.13 -36.66
N GLN A 322 8.96 -5.45 -37.24
CA GLN A 322 10.29 -5.39 -36.64
C GLN A 322 10.26 -4.43 -35.44
N TRP A 323 10.41 -4.98 -34.24
CA TRP A 323 10.49 -4.18 -33.02
C TRP A 323 11.94 -3.74 -32.81
N THR A 324 12.13 -2.44 -32.61
CA THR A 324 13.41 -1.87 -32.20
C THR A 324 13.17 -1.19 -30.86
N LEU A 325 13.61 -1.83 -29.79
CA LEU A 325 13.46 -1.38 -28.42
C LEU A 325 14.84 -1.11 -27.84
N PRO A 326 15.14 0.11 -27.38
CA PRO A 326 16.45 0.47 -26.83
C PRO A 326 16.92 -0.46 -25.70
N SER A 327 16.01 -0.86 -24.80
CA SER A 327 16.34 -1.69 -23.63
C SER A 327 16.40 -3.20 -23.89
N PHE A 328 16.12 -3.66 -25.13
CA PHE A 328 16.07 -5.10 -25.45
C PHE A 328 16.90 -5.50 -26.67
N VAL A 329 17.58 -6.64 -26.55
CA VAL A 329 18.02 -7.43 -27.70
C VAL A 329 16.84 -8.24 -28.20
N CYS A 330 16.17 -7.72 -29.23
CA CYS A 330 14.99 -8.35 -29.83
C CYS A 330 15.38 -9.48 -30.80
N LYS A 331 14.79 -10.67 -30.61
CA LYS A 331 14.82 -11.79 -31.56
C LYS A 331 13.42 -12.13 -32.01
N GLN A 332 13.29 -12.59 -33.24
CA GLN A 332 12.00 -12.98 -33.82
C GLN A 332 11.98 -14.47 -34.11
N ALA A 333 10.85 -15.09 -33.81
CA ALA A 333 10.48 -16.41 -34.28
C ALA A 333 9.33 -16.29 -35.29
N ALA A 334 9.47 -16.94 -36.43
CA ALA A 334 8.47 -16.89 -37.50
C ALA A 334 7.22 -17.73 -37.20
N ASN A 335 7.29 -18.63 -36.22
CA ASN A 335 6.21 -19.49 -35.77
C ASN A 335 6.53 -20.12 -34.40
N THR A 336 5.56 -20.81 -33.79
CA THR A 336 5.73 -21.48 -32.49
C THR A 336 6.84 -22.54 -32.48
N ARG A 337 7.10 -23.24 -33.60
CA ARG A 337 8.17 -24.26 -33.66
C ARG A 337 9.56 -23.60 -33.62
N ASP A 338 9.73 -22.52 -34.38
CA ASP A 338 10.94 -21.70 -34.39
C ASP A 338 11.19 -21.06 -33.02
N ALA A 339 10.12 -20.59 -32.36
CA ALA A 339 10.20 -20.06 -31.00
C ALA A 339 10.73 -21.08 -30.00
N ILE A 340 10.21 -22.31 -30.01
CA ILE A 340 10.69 -23.39 -29.13
C ILE A 340 12.16 -23.73 -29.43
N GLY A 341 12.57 -23.72 -30.70
CA GLY A 341 13.98 -23.87 -31.09
C GLY A 341 14.90 -22.77 -30.52
N LEU A 342 14.46 -21.52 -30.51
CA LEU A 342 15.20 -20.41 -29.91
C LEU A 342 15.24 -20.51 -28.38
N LEU A 343 14.12 -20.87 -27.74
CA LEU A 343 14.01 -21.04 -26.29
C LEU A 343 14.89 -22.18 -25.74
N THR A 344 15.16 -23.20 -26.56
CA THR A 344 16.05 -24.31 -26.16
C THR A 344 17.53 -23.98 -26.28
N THR A 345 17.89 -22.92 -27.02
CA THR A 345 19.29 -22.55 -27.28
C THR A 345 19.71 -21.27 -26.57
N ARG A 346 18.75 -20.47 -26.08
CA ARG A 346 18.97 -19.19 -25.40
C ARG A 346 17.91 -18.91 -24.33
N SER A 347 18.32 -18.19 -23.29
CA SER A 347 17.42 -17.60 -22.30
C SER A 347 16.90 -16.24 -22.77
N PHE A 348 15.65 -15.94 -22.44
CA PHE A 348 15.01 -14.66 -22.76
C PHE A 348 14.33 -14.12 -21.51
N ASP A 349 14.52 -12.85 -21.20
CA ASP A 349 13.88 -12.17 -20.06
C ASP A 349 12.39 -11.92 -20.29
N CYS A 350 11.98 -11.84 -21.56
CA CYS A 350 10.59 -11.71 -21.94
C CYS A 350 10.31 -12.45 -23.25
N VAL A 351 9.15 -13.10 -23.33
CA VAL A 351 8.65 -13.74 -24.55
C VAL A 351 7.30 -13.10 -24.86
N VAL A 352 7.14 -12.56 -26.06
CA VAL A 352 5.89 -11.95 -26.53
C VAL A 352 5.35 -12.78 -27.68
N VAL A 353 4.12 -13.26 -27.56
CA VAL A 353 3.44 -14.01 -28.63
C VAL A 353 2.47 -13.08 -29.33
N GLU A 354 2.64 -12.86 -30.64
CA GLU A 354 1.84 -11.99 -31.51
C GLU A 354 0.99 -12.82 -32.48
N SER A 355 -0.32 -12.58 -32.54
CA SER A 355 -1.24 -13.22 -33.51
C SER A 355 -2.18 -12.22 -34.20
N ALA A 356 -2.43 -12.43 -35.50
CA ALA A 356 -3.49 -11.76 -36.26
C ALA A 356 -4.81 -12.58 -36.40
N ASP A 357 -4.88 -13.81 -35.88
CA ASP A 357 -6.03 -14.74 -36.02
C ASP A 357 -6.76 -15.07 -34.69
N ASP A 358 -7.92 -15.72 -34.80
CA ASP A 358 -8.91 -15.98 -33.73
C ASP A 358 -8.33 -16.56 -32.41
N ALA A 359 -9.01 -16.25 -31.30
CA ALA A 359 -8.55 -16.50 -29.93
C ALA A 359 -8.12 -17.95 -29.61
N ARG A 360 -8.49 -18.94 -30.43
CA ARG A 360 -8.13 -20.36 -30.23
C ARG A 360 -6.68 -20.66 -30.62
N GLY A 361 -6.19 -20.11 -31.73
CA GLY A 361 -4.80 -20.31 -32.17
C GLY A 361 -3.79 -19.71 -31.19
N LEU A 362 -4.15 -18.58 -30.58
CA LEU A 362 -3.34 -17.84 -29.61
C LEU A 362 -3.19 -18.60 -28.28
N SER A 363 -4.28 -19.16 -27.72
CA SER A 363 -4.22 -19.96 -26.49
C SER A 363 -3.40 -21.24 -26.64
N ASP A 364 -3.43 -21.87 -27.82
CA ASP A 364 -2.63 -23.08 -28.09
C ASP A 364 -1.14 -22.77 -28.28
N ALA A 365 -0.81 -21.67 -28.97
CA ALA A 365 0.56 -21.21 -29.10
C ALA A 365 1.15 -20.82 -27.73
N PHE A 366 0.39 -20.09 -26.92
CA PHE A 366 0.78 -19.68 -25.57
C PHE A 366 1.08 -20.88 -24.67
N ARG A 367 0.15 -21.85 -24.57
CA ARG A 367 0.34 -23.06 -23.76
C ARG A 367 1.55 -23.88 -24.18
N ARG A 368 1.81 -23.99 -25.49
CA ARG A 368 2.97 -24.74 -26.00
C ARG A 368 4.30 -24.06 -25.68
N ILE A 369 4.33 -22.73 -25.70
CA ILE A 369 5.51 -21.93 -25.32
C ILE A 369 5.72 -21.99 -23.81
N GLU A 370 4.67 -21.84 -23.01
CA GLU A 370 4.71 -21.96 -21.56
C GLU A 370 5.20 -23.34 -21.11
N ALA A 371 4.68 -24.41 -21.73
CA ALA A 371 5.13 -25.77 -21.47
C ALA A 371 6.61 -25.99 -21.85
N ALA A 372 7.09 -25.36 -22.92
CA ALA A 372 8.49 -25.41 -23.33
C ALA A 372 9.43 -24.61 -22.40
N LEU A 373 8.93 -23.54 -21.78
CA LEU A 373 9.67 -22.70 -20.83
C LEU A 373 9.83 -23.36 -19.46
N GLY A 374 8.99 -24.34 -19.10
CA GLY A 374 9.10 -25.10 -17.85
C GLY A 374 9.04 -24.23 -16.58
N GLY A 375 8.43 -23.03 -16.67
CA GLY A 375 8.35 -22.07 -15.57
C GLY A 375 9.59 -21.19 -15.36
N ALA A 376 10.57 -21.20 -16.28
CA ALA A 376 11.77 -20.35 -16.20
C ALA A 376 11.44 -18.87 -16.43
N VAL A 377 10.53 -18.57 -17.35
CA VAL A 377 10.01 -17.23 -17.68
C VAL A 377 8.54 -17.39 -18.08
N THR A 378 7.67 -16.46 -17.65
CA THR A 378 6.25 -16.47 -18.03
C THR A 378 6.08 -15.74 -19.37
N PRO A 379 5.62 -16.41 -20.44
CA PRO A 379 5.38 -15.75 -21.72
C PRO A 379 4.25 -14.71 -21.58
N GLN A 380 4.38 -13.59 -22.28
CA GLN A 380 3.40 -12.51 -22.38
C GLN A 380 2.69 -12.60 -23.74
N CYS A 381 1.41 -12.26 -23.79
CA CYS A 381 0.62 -12.40 -25.03
C CYS A 381 0.16 -11.04 -25.58
N LEU A 382 0.34 -10.84 -26.89
CA LEU A 382 -0.17 -9.69 -27.65
C LEU A 382 -1.01 -10.21 -28.84
N ALA A 383 -2.17 -9.62 -29.11
CA ALA A 383 -2.92 -9.94 -30.34
C ALA A 383 -3.39 -8.68 -31.04
N ALA A 384 -3.48 -8.73 -32.36
CA ALA A 384 -3.93 -7.62 -33.18
C ALA A 384 -5.12 -8.03 -34.05
N ARG A 385 -6.35 -7.79 -33.56
CA ARG A 385 -7.50 -7.13 -34.26
C ARG A 385 -8.89 -7.44 -33.65
N SER A 386 -9.55 -6.35 -33.22
CA SER A 386 -10.94 -5.94 -33.49
C SER A 386 -12.13 -6.71 -32.93
N ASP A 387 -12.04 -7.38 -31.78
CA ASP A 387 -13.27 -7.79 -31.07
C ASP A 387 -13.14 -7.76 -29.54
N ASN A 388 -13.42 -6.57 -28.98
CA ASN A 388 -13.27 -6.19 -27.56
C ASN A 388 -13.98 -7.15 -26.58
N MET A 389 -15.07 -7.79 -26.98
CA MET A 389 -15.93 -8.55 -26.06
C MET A 389 -15.43 -9.97 -25.77
N ARG A 390 -14.67 -10.59 -26.68
CA ARG A 390 -14.09 -11.93 -26.43
C ARG A 390 -12.82 -11.86 -25.60
N ALA A 391 -12.03 -10.80 -25.78
CA ALA A 391 -10.84 -10.51 -24.97
C ALA A 391 -11.21 -10.31 -23.49
N LEU A 392 -12.33 -9.64 -23.19
CA LEU A 392 -12.86 -9.48 -21.83
C LEU A 392 -13.26 -10.81 -21.15
N SER A 393 -13.79 -11.78 -21.90
CA SER A 393 -14.13 -13.10 -21.34
C SER A 393 -12.91 -13.98 -21.02
N LEU A 394 -11.78 -13.73 -21.70
CA LEU A 394 -10.50 -14.39 -21.43
C LEU A 394 -9.74 -13.69 -20.30
N LEU A 395 -9.85 -12.35 -20.19
CA LEU A 395 -9.35 -11.52 -19.08
C LEU A 395 -9.86 -11.97 -17.71
N MET A 396 -11.12 -12.39 -17.62
CA MET A 396 -11.72 -12.83 -16.37
C MET A 396 -11.31 -14.24 -15.94
N ASN A 397 -10.71 -15.03 -16.84
CA ASN A 397 -10.44 -16.45 -16.60
C ASN A 397 -8.96 -16.84 -16.58
N HIS A 398 -8.04 -15.99 -17.07
CA HIS A 398 -6.60 -16.22 -16.95
C HIS A 398 -5.82 -14.92 -16.65
N SER A 399 -5.11 -14.92 -15.54
CA SER A 399 -4.08 -13.96 -15.18
C SER A 399 -2.90 -14.09 -16.15
N ASP A 400 -2.81 -13.23 -17.16
CA ASP A 400 -1.57 -12.63 -17.70
C ASP A 400 -1.91 -11.78 -18.93
N GLY A 401 -1.30 -10.60 -19.01
CA GLY A 401 -1.79 -9.42 -19.73
C GLY A 401 -1.98 -9.57 -21.25
N PHE A 402 -3.04 -8.93 -21.75
CA PHE A 402 -3.39 -8.76 -23.15
C PHE A 402 -3.39 -7.26 -23.51
N ILE A 403 -2.83 -6.86 -24.66
CA ILE A 403 -2.78 -5.46 -25.10
C ILE A 403 -3.15 -5.36 -26.58
N ASP A 404 -4.25 -4.65 -26.87
CA ASP A 404 -4.80 -4.42 -28.21
C ASP A 404 -4.78 -2.91 -28.51
N THR A 405 -3.71 -2.40 -29.14
CA THR A 405 -3.63 -1.14 -29.93
C THR A 405 -2.19 -0.80 -30.38
N ALA A 406 -2.02 0.14 -31.31
CA ALA A 406 -0.73 0.61 -31.84
C ALA A 406 0.00 1.55 -30.88
N TRP A 407 1.16 1.12 -30.35
CA TRP A 407 1.95 1.88 -29.37
C TRP A 407 3.26 2.39 -30.00
N SER A 408 3.75 3.53 -29.53
CA SER A 408 5.11 3.99 -29.85
C SER A 408 6.16 3.07 -29.18
N PRO A 409 7.39 2.97 -29.70
CA PRO A 409 8.42 2.08 -29.17
C PRO A 409 8.69 2.25 -27.66
N ALA A 410 8.63 3.48 -27.13
CA ALA A 410 8.85 3.77 -25.72
C ALA A 410 7.80 3.13 -24.80
N VAL A 411 6.52 3.16 -25.21
CA VAL A 411 5.45 2.61 -24.39
C VAL A 411 5.47 1.07 -24.41
N LYS A 412 5.89 0.46 -25.53
CA LYS A 412 6.20 -0.99 -25.60
C LYS A 412 7.32 -1.35 -24.63
N ASP A 413 8.38 -0.55 -24.59
CA ASP A 413 9.54 -0.77 -23.69
C ASP A 413 9.16 -0.70 -22.21
N ALA A 414 8.35 0.29 -21.83
CA ALA A 414 7.89 0.49 -20.44
C ALA A 414 6.99 -0.66 -19.96
N VAL A 415 6.05 -1.12 -20.80
CA VAL A 415 5.15 -2.23 -20.47
C VAL A 415 5.90 -3.54 -20.32
N LEU A 416 6.82 -3.84 -21.23
CA LEU A 416 7.61 -5.07 -21.17
C LEU A 416 8.53 -5.06 -19.94
N ASN A 417 9.16 -3.92 -19.64
CA ASN A 417 9.92 -3.77 -18.41
C ASN A 417 9.03 -3.93 -17.17
N ALA A 418 7.83 -3.34 -17.14
CA ALA A 418 6.89 -3.51 -16.03
C ALA A 418 6.40 -4.97 -15.88
N ALA A 419 6.20 -5.69 -17.00
CA ALA A 419 5.85 -7.11 -16.98
C ALA A 419 7.00 -7.97 -16.42
N ILE A 420 8.24 -7.73 -16.86
CA ILE A 420 9.45 -8.39 -16.31
C ILE A 420 9.59 -8.09 -14.82
N GLN A 421 9.38 -6.83 -14.42
CA GLN A 421 9.43 -6.43 -13.01
C GLN A 421 8.29 -7.06 -12.20
N ARG A 422 7.09 -7.27 -12.75
CA ARG A 422 6.01 -8.00 -12.07
C ARG A 422 6.35 -9.48 -11.86
N VAL A 423 6.96 -10.12 -12.86
CA VAL A 423 7.43 -11.51 -12.76
C VAL A 423 8.58 -11.64 -11.75
N HIS A 424 9.48 -10.65 -11.69
CA HIS A 424 10.64 -10.64 -10.78
C HIS A 424 10.30 -10.16 -9.35
N SER A 425 9.36 -9.22 -9.19
CA SER A 425 9.01 -8.58 -7.90
C SER A 425 7.77 -9.20 -7.23
N GLY A 426 6.89 -9.83 -8.01
CA GLY A 426 5.58 -10.33 -7.57
C GLY A 426 5.61 -11.55 -6.65
N ARG A 427 6.76 -12.19 -6.43
CA ARG A 427 6.84 -13.41 -5.59
C ARG A 427 7.04 -13.18 -4.10
N ARG A 428 7.38 -11.98 -3.62
CA ARG A 428 7.67 -11.73 -2.18
C ARG A 428 6.76 -10.71 -1.51
N LEU A 429 6.48 -9.57 -2.16
CA LEU A 429 5.72 -8.46 -1.55
C LEU A 429 4.19 -8.63 -1.61
N ALA A 430 3.66 -9.52 -2.46
CA ALA A 430 2.22 -9.78 -2.55
C ALA A 430 1.73 -10.83 -1.52
N ILE A 431 2.66 -11.54 -0.88
CA ILE A 431 2.38 -12.78 -0.14
C ILE A 431 2.64 -12.63 1.37
N GLN A 432 3.52 -11.73 1.80
CA GLN A 432 3.96 -11.60 3.19
C GLN A 432 3.38 -10.34 3.87
N ASP A 433 3.28 -10.36 5.20
CA ASP A 433 2.94 -9.24 6.10
C ASP A 433 4.22 -8.50 6.52
N ASP A 434 4.23 -7.18 6.40
CA ASP A 434 5.42 -6.37 6.62
C ASP A 434 5.94 -6.40 8.06
N LEU A 435 5.03 -6.51 9.04
CA LEU A 435 5.41 -6.47 10.45
C LEU A 435 6.01 -7.79 10.94
N THR A 436 5.44 -8.92 10.54
CA THR A 436 5.77 -10.25 11.08
C THR A 436 6.55 -11.13 10.12
N GLN A 437 6.57 -10.80 8.83
CA GLN A 437 7.13 -11.59 7.73
C GLN A 437 6.43 -12.95 7.52
N LEU A 438 5.32 -13.20 8.23
CA LEU A 438 4.39 -14.30 7.94
C LEU A 438 3.59 -14.00 6.68
N LEU A 439 2.76 -14.94 6.21
CA LEU A 439 1.90 -14.70 5.06
C LEU A 439 0.82 -13.66 5.41
N ASN A 440 0.35 -12.88 4.44
CA ASN A 440 -0.70 -11.88 4.66
C ASN A 440 -2.11 -12.48 4.49
N ARG A 441 -3.13 -11.79 5.03
CA ARG A 441 -4.55 -12.18 4.91
C ARG A 441 -4.99 -12.45 3.47
N ARG A 442 -4.52 -11.67 2.49
CA ARG A 442 -4.94 -11.84 1.08
C ARG A 442 -4.50 -13.18 0.50
N HIS A 443 -3.36 -13.68 0.95
CA HIS A 443 -2.85 -14.96 0.48
C HIS A 443 -3.51 -16.17 1.16
N PHE A 444 -4.11 -15.99 2.34
CA PHE A 444 -4.86 -17.05 3.02
C PHE A 444 -5.97 -17.61 2.15
N ASP A 445 -6.77 -16.75 1.51
CA ASP A 445 -7.93 -17.19 0.71
C ASP A 445 -7.52 -18.09 -0.46
N THR A 446 -6.40 -17.76 -1.10
CA THR A 446 -5.85 -18.54 -2.22
C THR A 446 -5.35 -19.91 -1.76
N LEU A 447 -4.58 -19.94 -0.66
CA LEU A 447 -4.00 -21.18 -0.15
C LEU A 447 -5.02 -22.10 0.52
N PHE A 448 -6.01 -21.52 1.21
CA PHE A 448 -7.13 -22.28 1.76
C PHE A 448 -7.90 -23.01 0.66
N ALA A 449 -8.26 -22.31 -0.42
CA ALA A 449 -8.99 -22.92 -1.54
C ALA A 449 -8.16 -24.04 -2.21
N ALA A 450 -6.86 -23.83 -2.40
CA ALA A 450 -5.96 -24.82 -2.97
C ALA A 450 -5.85 -26.07 -2.10
N GLU A 451 -5.67 -25.90 -0.79
CA GLU A 451 -5.59 -27.03 0.14
C GLU A 451 -6.94 -27.75 0.23
N HIS A 452 -8.06 -27.04 0.36
CA HIS A 452 -9.40 -27.64 0.37
C HIS A 452 -9.66 -28.52 -0.85
N HIS A 453 -9.35 -28.04 -2.06
CA HIS A 453 -9.46 -28.84 -3.28
C HIS A 453 -8.55 -30.07 -3.27
N ARG A 454 -7.31 -29.92 -2.78
CA ARG A 454 -6.34 -31.02 -2.68
C ARG A 454 -6.80 -32.07 -1.68
N SER A 455 -7.19 -31.68 -0.46
CA SER A 455 -7.59 -32.62 0.58
C SER A 455 -8.91 -33.33 0.21
N ARG A 456 -9.84 -32.64 -0.46
CA ARG A 456 -11.04 -33.28 -1.05
C ARG A 456 -10.70 -34.34 -2.10
N ARG A 457 -9.76 -34.04 -3.01
CA ARG A 457 -9.37 -34.97 -4.08
C ARG A 457 -8.65 -36.22 -3.54
N HIS A 458 -7.89 -36.06 -2.46
CA HIS A 458 -7.02 -37.11 -1.92
C HIS A 458 -7.53 -37.71 -0.60
N GLU A 459 -8.75 -37.38 -0.18
CA GLU A 459 -9.36 -37.82 1.08
C GLU A 459 -8.44 -37.59 2.30
N ARG A 460 -7.83 -36.40 2.34
CA ARG A 460 -6.96 -35.97 3.45
C ARG A 460 -7.71 -34.99 4.36
N SER A 461 -7.26 -34.91 5.62
CA SER A 461 -7.73 -33.90 6.57
C SER A 461 -6.76 -32.73 6.64
N PHE A 462 -7.25 -31.54 6.97
CA PHE A 462 -6.43 -30.41 7.38
C PHE A 462 -7.15 -29.66 8.49
N ALA A 463 -6.42 -28.83 9.24
CA ALA A 463 -7.02 -27.99 10.27
C ALA A 463 -6.66 -26.52 10.06
N VAL A 464 -7.54 -25.63 10.47
CA VAL A 464 -7.29 -24.19 10.55
C VAL A 464 -7.33 -23.79 12.02
N ALA A 465 -6.28 -23.16 12.51
CA ALA A 465 -6.22 -22.59 13.84
C ALA A 465 -6.28 -21.05 13.77
N MET A 466 -7.20 -20.45 14.50
CA MET A 466 -7.33 -19.01 14.70
C MET A 466 -6.75 -18.64 16.06
N ILE A 467 -5.95 -17.59 16.11
CA ILE A 467 -5.19 -17.16 17.27
C ILE A 467 -5.46 -15.67 17.49
N ASP A 468 -5.90 -15.31 18.69
CA ASP A 468 -6.07 -13.92 19.12
C ASP A 468 -5.15 -13.61 20.30
N LEU A 469 -4.53 -12.43 20.29
CA LEU A 469 -3.61 -12.01 21.37
C LEU A 469 -4.37 -11.33 22.51
N ASP A 470 -4.32 -11.95 23.70
CA ASP A 470 -5.09 -11.43 24.84
C ASP A 470 -4.50 -10.10 25.32
N GLY A 471 -5.34 -9.07 25.44
CA GLY A 471 -4.98 -7.80 26.08
C GLY A 471 -4.03 -6.91 25.28
N LEU A 472 -3.83 -7.14 23.98
CA LEU A 472 -2.96 -6.29 23.15
C LEU A 472 -3.41 -4.82 23.15
N LYS A 473 -4.72 -4.56 23.16
CA LYS A 473 -5.28 -3.20 23.28
C LYS A 473 -4.82 -2.49 24.55
N VAL A 474 -4.83 -3.17 25.70
CA VAL A 474 -4.37 -2.62 26.98
C VAL A 474 -2.87 -2.33 26.96
N ILE A 475 -2.08 -3.19 26.30
CA ILE A 475 -0.64 -2.96 26.12
C ILE A 475 -0.40 -1.70 25.26
N ASN A 476 -1.17 -1.52 24.18
CA ASN A 476 -1.07 -0.34 23.32
C ASN A 476 -1.47 0.95 24.05
N GLU A 477 -2.55 0.92 24.83
CA GLU A 477 -3.03 2.08 25.59
C GLU A 477 -2.03 2.48 26.69
N LYS A 478 -1.37 1.51 27.33
CA LYS A 478 -0.47 1.76 28.47
C LYS A 478 0.98 2.04 28.06
N PHE A 479 1.47 1.43 26.98
CA PHE A 479 2.89 1.46 26.59
C PHE A 479 3.11 1.88 25.12
N GLY A 480 2.05 2.30 24.42
CA GLY A 480 2.08 2.77 23.04
C GLY A 480 2.13 1.66 21.99
N HIS A 481 1.74 2.02 20.76
CA HIS A 481 1.67 1.09 19.62
C HIS A 481 3.01 0.48 19.19
N ARG A 482 4.15 1.13 19.49
CA ARG A 482 5.49 0.57 19.25
C ARG A 482 5.74 -0.69 20.09
N THR A 483 5.23 -0.71 21.31
CA THR A 483 5.33 -1.84 22.24
C THR A 483 4.43 -2.99 21.78
N GLY A 484 3.18 -2.72 21.41
CA GLY A 484 2.31 -3.74 20.82
C GLY A 484 2.85 -4.30 19.51
N SER A 485 3.44 -3.47 18.65
CA SER A 485 4.13 -3.94 17.44
C SER A 485 5.30 -4.88 17.75
N THR A 486 5.96 -4.68 18.89
CA THR A 486 7.05 -5.56 19.35
C THR A 486 6.53 -6.88 19.90
N VAL A 487 5.39 -6.86 20.59
CA VAL A 487 4.65 -8.07 20.99
C VAL A 487 4.26 -8.87 19.75
N ILE A 488 3.59 -8.25 18.79
CA ILE A 488 3.15 -8.88 17.52
C ILE A 488 4.35 -9.50 16.78
N ARG A 489 5.47 -8.77 16.65
CA ARG A 489 6.70 -9.28 16.03
C ARG A 489 7.24 -10.53 16.73
N LYS A 490 7.23 -10.56 18.06
CA LYS A 490 7.78 -11.67 18.83
C LYS A 490 6.88 -12.90 18.75
N VAL A 491 5.56 -12.71 18.84
CA VAL A 491 4.56 -13.76 18.63
C VAL A 491 4.67 -14.33 17.21
N GLY A 492 4.76 -13.48 16.18
CA GLY A 492 4.91 -13.94 14.80
C GLY A 492 6.13 -14.84 14.60
N ARG A 493 7.26 -14.56 15.28
CA ARG A 493 8.44 -15.43 15.29
C ARG A 493 8.19 -16.76 16.00
N VAL A 494 7.48 -16.76 17.12
CA VAL A 494 7.11 -17.99 17.85
C VAL A 494 6.22 -18.88 16.97
N ILE A 495 5.21 -18.28 16.33
CA ILE A 495 4.33 -18.98 15.38
C ILE A 495 5.14 -19.56 14.21
N GLY A 496 5.98 -18.73 13.57
CA GLY A 496 6.81 -19.16 12.44
C GLY A 496 7.80 -20.28 12.79
N ALA A 497 8.29 -20.32 14.03
CA ALA A 497 9.19 -21.36 14.52
C ALA A 497 8.45 -22.65 14.96
N ALA A 498 7.16 -22.55 15.29
CA ALA A 498 6.35 -23.68 15.76
C ALA A 498 5.80 -24.54 14.60
N ILE A 499 5.59 -23.94 13.43
CA ILE A 499 5.06 -24.63 12.25
C ILE A 499 6.14 -25.44 11.50
N ARG A 500 5.74 -26.53 10.83
CA ARG A 500 6.60 -27.26 9.88
C ARG A 500 6.54 -26.61 8.49
N GLN A 501 7.48 -27.01 7.62
CA GLN A 501 7.62 -26.46 6.28
C GLN A 501 6.36 -26.57 5.39
N SER A 502 5.50 -27.57 5.63
CA SER A 502 4.26 -27.77 4.87
C SER A 502 3.07 -26.96 5.40
N ASP A 503 3.15 -26.47 6.64
CA ASP A 503 2.09 -25.66 7.24
C ASP A 503 2.31 -24.19 6.89
N MET A 504 1.25 -23.40 6.98
CA MET A 504 1.25 -22.02 6.54
C MET A 504 0.71 -21.13 7.65
N ALA A 505 1.47 -20.11 8.05
CA ALA A 505 1.06 -19.15 9.07
C ALA A 505 0.85 -17.78 8.46
N PHE A 506 -0.23 -17.13 8.89
CA PHE A 506 -0.72 -15.87 8.37
C PHE A 506 -0.92 -14.88 9.50
N ARG A 507 -0.61 -13.61 9.27
CA ARG A 507 -1.20 -12.53 10.05
C ARG A 507 -2.50 -12.10 9.37
N TYR A 508 -3.61 -12.34 10.05
CA TYR A 508 -4.94 -12.15 9.48
C TYR A 508 -5.53 -10.77 9.82
N GLY A 509 -5.25 -10.28 11.03
CA GLY A 509 -5.72 -8.99 11.54
C GLY A 509 -4.65 -8.23 12.32
N GLY A 510 -5.08 -7.27 13.15
CA GLY A 510 -4.18 -6.46 13.98
C GLY A 510 -3.40 -7.32 14.98
N ASP A 511 -4.14 -8.05 15.80
CA ASP A 511 -3.75 -9.05 16.81
C ASP A 511 -4.01 -10.50 16.37
N GLU A 512 -4.78 -10.70 15.31
CA GLU A 512 -5.23 -12.03 14.87
C GLU A 512 -4.22 -12.73 13.94
N PHE A 513 -3.96 -14.01 14.21
CA PHE A 513 -3.17 -14.90 13.36
C PHE A 513 -3.96 -16.15 12.97
N VAL A 514 -3.64 -16.69 11.79
CA VAL A 514 -4.24 -17.92 11.29
C VAL A 514 -3.14 -18.91 10.92
N ILE A 515 -3.33 -20.19 11.20
CA ILE A 515 -2.43 -21.27 10.77
C ILE A 515 -3.24 -22.31 10.03
N LEU A 516 -2.82 -22.63 8.81
CA LEU A 516 -3.30 -23.77 8.03
C LEU A 516 -2.37 -24.96 8.24
N LEU A 517 -2.87 -25.97 8.95
CA LEU A 517 -2.17 -27.21 9.29
C LEU A 517 -2.53 -28.31 8.28
N VAL A 518 -1.66 -28.53 7.30
CA VAL A 518 -1.89 -29.39 6.13
C VAL A 518 -1.77 -30.87 6.48
N GLU A 519 -2.69 -31.75 6.08
CA GLU A 519 -2.60 -33.18 6.42
C GLU A 519 -2.57 -33.44 7.95
N THR A 520 -3.33 -32.65 8.70
CA THR A 520 -3.44 -32.74 10.17
C THR A 520 -4.84 -33.18 10.57
N ASP A 521 -4.94 -34.11 11.52
CA ASP A 521 -6.21 -34.58 12.08
C ASP A 521 -6.61 -33.74 13.32
N PRO A 522 -7.86 -33.83 13.81
CA PRO A 522 -8.31 -33.00 14.93
C PRO A 522 -7.46 -33.15 16.20
N LYS A 523 -6.98 -34.37 16.48
CA LYS A 523 -6.14 -34.65 17.64
C LYS A 523 -4.75 -34.00 17.51
N GLY A 524 -4.15 -34.07 16.32
CA GLY A 524 -2.89 -33.39 16.01
C GLY A 524 -3.01 -31.88 16.06
N ALA A 525 -4.13 -31.32 15.57
CA ALA A 525 -4.43 -29.89 15.62
C ALA A 525 -4.56 -29.40 17.07
N GLN A 526 -5.30 -30.14 17.92
CA GLN A 526 -5.41 -29.82 19.34
C GLN A 526 -4.04 -29.80 20.04
N GLN A 527 -3.24 -30.86 19.87
CA GLN A 527 -1.91 -30.95 20.47
C GLN A 527 -0.97 -29.84 19.97
N PHE A 528 -1.09 -29.44 18.71
CA PHE A 528 -0.36 -28.32 18.16
C PHE A 528 -0.77 -27.00 18.84
N CYS A 529 -2.08 -26.73 18.94
CA CYS A 529 -2.60 -25.51 19.56
C CYS A 529 -2.21 -25.39 21.04
N GLU A 530 -2.30 -26.49 21.81
CA GLU A 530 -1.89 -26.52 23.22
C GLU A 530 -0.39 -26.19 23.40
N ARG A 531 0.48 -26.77 22.56
CA ARG A 531 1.92 -26.47 22.58
C ARG A 531 2.24 -25.05 22.14
N LEU A 532 1.53 -24.55 21.12
CA LEU A 532 1.72 -23.19 20.63
C LEU A 532 1.29 -22.16 21.69
N CYS A 533 0.13 -22.35 22.33
CA CYS A 533 -0.34 -21.50 23.42
C CYS A 533 0.68 -21.47 24.58
N ALA A 534 1.20 -22.64 24.99
CA ALA A 534 2.25 -22.71 26.01
C ALA A 534 3.55 -21.98 25.59
N SER A 535 3.93 -22.06 24.32
CA SER A 535 5.12 -21.38 23.77
C SER A 535 4.94 -19.86 23.71
N ILE A 536 3.73 -19.39 23.37
CA ILE A 536 3.38 -17.97 23.42
C ILE A 536 3.39 -17.48 24.87
N GLY A 537 2.81 -18.23 25.81
CA GLY A 537 2.79 -17.91 27.24
C GLY A 537 4.18 -17.75 27.89
N GLN A 538 5.20 -18.40 27.32
CA GLN A 538 6.60 -18.27 27.76
C GLN A 538 7.31 -17.04 27.15
N THR A 539 6.63 -16.29 26.28
CA THR A 539 7.18 -15.11 25.62
C THR A 539 7.12 -13.91 26.53
N GLU A 540 8.29 -13.45 26.98
CA GLU A 540 8.42 -12.19 27.71
C GLU A 540 8.82 -11.04 26.78
N VAL A 541 8.16 -9.90 26.89
CA VAL A 541 8.54 -8.67 26.18
C VAL A 541 9.04 -7.65 27.20
N LEU A 542 10.28 -7.20 27.03
CA LEU A 542 10.88 -6.15 27.85
C LEU A 542 10.47 -4.79 27.29
N CYS A 543 9.82 -3.97 28.12
CA CYS A 543 9.43 -2.61 27.76
C CYS A 543 9.66 -1.68 28.96
N GLU A 544 10.50 -0.65 28.79
CA GLU A 544 10.78 0.36 29.83
C GLU A 544 11.18 -0.23 31.19
N GLY A 545 11.91 -1.34 31.19
CA GLY A 545 12.32 -2.06 32.41
C GLY A 545 11.27 -2.99 33.01
N ASN A 546 10.05 -3.03 32.47
CA ASN A 546 9.00 -3.97 32.86
C ASN A 546 9.01 -5.23 31.99
N ARG A 547 8.70 -6.38 32.59
CA ARG A 547 8.48 -7.66 31.88
C ARG A 547 6.99 -7.83 31.62
N LEU A 548 6.60 -7.81 30.36
CA LEU A 548 5.24 -8.10 29.93
C LEU A 548 5.15 -9.59 29.56
N SER A 549 4.19 -10.29 30.16
CA SER A 549 3.80 -11.63 29.76
C SER A 549 2.73 -11.53 28.68
N VAL A 550 2.85 -12.36 27.64
CA VAL A 550 1.94 -12.40 26.49
C VAL A 550 1.19 -13.72 26.54
N THR A 551 -0.14 -13.68 26.45
CA THR A 551 -0.98 -14.88 26.29
C THR A 551 -1.79 -14.76 25.00
N ALA A 552 -2.32 -15.90 24.55
CA ALA A 552 -3.14 -15.95 23.35
C ALA A 552 -4.23 -17.01 23.48
N SER A 553 -5.41 -16.67 22.98
CA SER A 553 -6.55 -17.57 22.83
C SER A 553 -6.49 -18.25 21.47
N ILE A 554 -6.57 -19.59 21.42
CA ILE A 554 -6.47 -20.37 20.18
C ILE A 554 -7.68 -21.29 20.01
N GLY A 555 -8.41 -21.10 18.91
CA GLY A 555 -9.46 -22.01 18.44
C GLY A 555 -9.02 -22.74 17.17
N PHE A 556 -9.56 -23.94 16.90
CA PHE A 556 -9.30 -24.62 15.63
C PHE A 556 -10.53 -25.38 15.14
N ALA A 557 -10.58 -25.59 13.83
CA ALA A 557 -11.56 -26.44 13.15
C ALA A 557 -10.86 -27.31 12.09
N SER A 558 -11.38 -28.50 11.84
CA SER A 558 -10.75 -29.49 10.96
C SER A 558 -11.68 -29.91 9.81
N PHE A 559 -11.17 -29.88 8.59
CA PHE A 559 -11.82 -30.51 7.45
C PHE A 559 -11.46 -32.01 7.38
N PRO A 560 -12.40 -32.92 7.09
CA PRO A 560 -13.85 -32.70 6.91
C PRO A 560 -14.68 -32.86 8.21
N HIS A 561 -14.04 -32.95 9.38
CA HIS A 561 -14.70 -33.31 10.64
C HIS A 561 -15.72 -32.25 11.12
N ASP A 562 -15.32 -30.98 11.10
CA ASP A 562 -16.09 -29.86 11.63
C ASP A 562 -16.87 -29.12 10.54
N GLY A 563 -16.55 -29.38 9.26
CA GLY A 563 -17.14 -28.68 8.13
C GLY A 563 -16.68 -29.19 6.75
N HIS A 564 -17.46 -28.89 5.71
CA HIS A 564 -17.14 -29.30 4.34
C HIS A 564 -16.80 -28.15 3.38
N ASP A 565 -17.03 -26.91 3.78
CA ASP A 565 -16.69 -25.70 3.03
C ASP A 565 -15.97 -24.68 3.92
N ARG A 566 -15.56 -23.55 3.33
CA ARG A 566 -14.84 -22.49 4.04
C ARG A 566 -15.64 -21.94 5.20
N PHE A 567 -16.93 -21.77 4.98
CA PHE A 567 -17.81 -21.17 5.96
C PHE A 567 -17.83 -22.05 7.21
N ASP A 568 -18.08 -23.35 7.07
CA ASP A 568 -18.11 -24.28 8.20
C ASP A 568 -16.75 -24.43 8.93
N VAL A 569 -15.62 -24.28 8.22
CA VAL A 569 -14.27 -24.56 8.75
C VAL A 569 -13.56 -23.30 9.23
N PHE A 570 -14.04 -22.10 8.90
CA PHE A 570 -13.32 -20.85 9.18
C PHE A 570 -14.18 -19.61 9.50
N GLU A 571 -15.39 -19.45 8.95
CA GLU A 571 -16.25 -18.26 9.16
C GLU A 571 -17.34 -18.49 10.21
#